data_AF-A0A2M9J3E2-F1
#
_entry.id   AF-A0A2M9J3E2-F1
#
_cell.length_a   1.000
_cell.length_b   1.000
_cell.length_c   1.000
_cell.angle_alpha   90.00
_cell.angle_beta   90.00
_cell.angle_gamma   90.00
#
_symmetry.space_group_name_H-M   'P 1'
#
loop_
_entity.id
_entity.type
_entity.pdbx_description
1 polymer ?
#
loop_
_entity_poly.entity_id
_entity_poly.type
_entity_poly.pdbx_seq_one_letter_code
_entity_poly.pdbx_strand_id
1 'polypeptide(L)'
;MTDDLVVELAGRLADPAALAAQMAATETPELARTHSLWHAQSLADGHAGVGLLFAALAHGEPAYAKIAHAHLSAAVAGVRRPLREGLYAGLPAVAFAARTAVGRPGEYAGLLSQLDAQAALLARRLVEEDAPRVAARTAGASMAGYDVVAGLSGLGRLLLAAGPEQRDTTELVLGHLVALTRPVTAPDGAQVPGWWTGDPILYSEPDGIPGGHFNVGLAHGIPGPLALLSLALTAGVRVPGQEQAIRTVAEWLLARRSPDGAGWPNVVPMEAESAAAAGGRPELTEARTGWCYGTPGVARALQLAALALKEPEWNRQAIDAVAAVCRSGTAPAFGDPTLCHGLAGFATIVSLMAREPGGSELALYVTELAESLAALADPSRPFLWAAAEPGGSGVVHRPGFLDGAAGAALALHSVTTPHAPHGALPWQAALLLC
;
A
#
# COMPACT_ATOMS: atom_id res chain seq x y z
N MET A 1 -2.73 -12.12 -26.08
CA MET A 1 -3.10 -12.99 -24.95
C MET A 1 -3.23 -12.22 -23.65
N THR A 2 -2.19 -11.51 -23.17
CA THR A 2 -2.29 -10.72 -21.92
C THR A 2 -3.25 -9.54 -22.02
N ASP A 3 -3.19 -8.79 -23.13
CA ASP A 3 -4.09 -7.65 -23.36
C ASP A 3 -5.54 -8.09 -23.51
N ASP A 4 -5.77 -9.28 -24.08
CA ASP A 4 -7.11 -9.86 -24.21
C ASP A 4 -7.76 -10.12 -22.84
N LEU A 5 -6.98 -10.56 -21.83
CA LEU A 5 -7.48 -10.81 -20.47
C LEU A 5 -7.89 -9.51 -19.77
N VAL A 6 -7.12 -8.43 -19.94
CA VAL A 6 -7.43 -7.12 -19.37
C VAL A 6 -8.70 -6.55 -20.00
N VAL A 7 -8.82 -6.63 -21.32
CA VAL A 7 -10.02 -6.19 -22.05
C VAL A 7 -11.25 -7.01 -21.65
N GLU A 8 -11.10 -8.34 -21.52
CA GLU A 8 -12.17 -9.22 -21.09
C GLU A 8 -12.67 -8.88 -19.68
N LEU A 9 -11.76 -8.73 -18.71
CA LEU A 9 -12.14 -8.29 -17.37
C LEU A 9 -12.81 -6.92 -17.40
N ALA A 10 -12.25 -5.96 -18.13
CA ALA A 10 -12.81 -4.61 -18.25
C ALA A 10 -14.25 -4.65 -18.77
N GLY A 11 -14.56 -5.55 -19.73
CA GLY A 11 -15.92 -5.77 -20.20
C GLY A 11 -16.87 -6.28 -19.11
N ARG A 12 -16.40 -7.16 -18.22
CA ARG A 12 -17.20 -7.71 -17.10
C ARG A 12 -17.44 -6.71 -15.96
N LEU A 13 -16.52 -5.76 -15.79
CA LEU A 13 -16.60 -4.75 -14.74
C LEU A 13 -17.26 -3.44 -15.20
N ALA A 14 -17.55 -3.28 -16.50
CA ALA A 14 -17.92 -1.99 -17.11
C ALA A 14 -19.24 -1.36 -16.62
N ASP A 15 -20.16 -2.15 -16.08
CA ASP A 15 -21.45 -1.66 -15.56
C ASP A 15 -21.41 -1.63 -14.02
N PRO A 16 -21.31 -0.43 -13.40
CA PRO A 16 -21.28 -0.30 -11.94
C PRO A 16 -22.54 -0.85 -11.26
N ALA A 17 -23.72 -0.70 -11.86
CA ALA A 17 -24.97 -1.13 -11.24
C ALA A 17 -25.09 -2.65 -11.25
N ALA A 18 -24.77 -3.28 -12.39
CA ALA A 18 -24.74 -4.74 -12.50
C ALA A 18 -23.69 -5.35 -11.56
N LEU A 19 -22.50 -4.75 -11.48
CA LEU A 19 -21.44 -5.19 -10.57
C LEU A 19 -21.88 -5.13 -9.10
N ALA A 20 -22.45 -4.01 -8.67
CA ALA A 20 -22.92 -3.85 -7.30
C ALA A 20 -24.03 -4.86 -6.96
N ALA A 21 -24.96 -5.12 -7.89
CA ALA A 21 -26.00 -6.13 -7.71
C ALA A 21 -25.43 -7.55 -7.59
N GLN A 22 -24.43 -7.89 -8.42
CA GLN A 22 -23.73 -9.16 -8.35
C GLN A 22 -23.03 -9.35 -6.99
N MET A 23 -22.33 -8.32 -6.50
CA MET A 23 -21.65 -8.37 -5.20
C MET A 23 -22.62 -8.53 -4.04
N ALA A 24 -23.69 -7.74 -4.02
CA ALA A 24 -24.73 -7.88 -2.99
C ALA A 24 -25.38 -9.27 -2.96
N ALA A 25 -25.50 -9.95 -4.11
CA ALA A 25 -26.04 -11.31 -4.19
C ALA A 25 -25.08 -12.38 -3.65
N THR A 26 -23.77 -12.12 -3.66
CA THR A 26 -22.74 -13.05 -3.18
C THR A 26 -22.36 -12.83 -1.71
N GLU A 27 -22.77 -11.73 -1.10
CA GLU A 27 -22.50 -11.44 0.30
C GLU A 27 -23.33 -12.32 1.24
N THR A 28 -22.65 -13.11 2.08
CA THR A 28 -23.29 -13.86 3.17
C THR A 28 -22.86 -13.31 4.54
N PRO A 29 -23.68 -13.46 5.59
CA PRO A 29 -23.30 -13.09 6.96
C PRO A 29 -22.05 -13.81 7.49
N GLU A 30 -21.65 -14.93 6.88
CA GLU A 30 -20.42 -15.66 7.20
C GLU A 30 -19.21 -15.02 6.52
N LEU A 31 -19.31 -14.72 5.23
CA LEU A 31 -18.27 -13.96 4.48
C LEU A 31 -18.04 -12.57 5.10
N ALA A 32 -19.09 -11.93 5.60
CA ALA A 32 -19.03 -10.64 6.30
C ALA A 32 -18.19 -10.67 7.59
N ARG A 33 -18.02 -11.84 8.22
CA ARG A 33 -17.26 -11.97 9.48
C ARG A 33 -15.77 -12.19 9.25
N THR A 34 -15.41 -12.72 8.09
CA THR A 34 -14.05 -13.11 7.74
C THR A 34 -13.41 -12.18 6.70
N HIS A 35 -14.20 -11.33 6.04
CA HIS A 35 -13.75 -10.49 4.92
C HIS A 35 -14.32 -9.07 4.98
N SER A 36 -13.64 -8.15 4.28
CA SER A 36 -14.21 -6.83 4.02
C SER A 36 -15.36 -6.96 3.04
N LEU A 37 -16.51 -6.40 3.40
CA LEU A 37 -17.68 -6.37 2.53
C LEU A 37 -17.52 -5.35 1.41
N TRP A 38 -18.25 -5.55 0.33
CA TRP A 38 -18.33 -4.58 -0.75
C TRP A 38 -18.81 -3.24 -0.20
N HIS A 39 -17.97 -2.22 -0.36
CA HIS A 39 -18.29 -0.86 0.02
C HIS A 39 -17.95 0.08 -1.12
N ALA A 40 -18.93 0.83 -1.63
CA ALA A 40 -18.78 1.65 -2.83
C ALA A 40 -17.57 2.62 -2.79
N GLN A 41 -17.26 3.17 -1.61
CA GLN A 41 -16.12 4.08 -1.38
C GLN A 41 -14.86 3.37 -0.88
N SER A 42 -14.80 2.05 -0.97
CA SER A 42 -13.57 1.30 -0.70
C SER A 42 -12.65 1.39 -1.90
N LEU A 43 -11.40 1.82 -1.67
CA LEU A 43 -10.35 1.70 -2.66
C LEU A 43 -9.93 0.25 -2.83
N ALA A 44 -10.05 -0.58 -1.78
CA ALA A 44 -9.64 -1.99 -1.83
C ALA A 44 -10.59 -2.82 -2.70
N ASP A 45 -11.89 -2.75 -2.43
CA ASP A 45 -12.86 -3.71 -2.97
C ASP A 45 -14.04 -3.06 -3.70
N GLY A 46 -14.18 -1.74 -3.63
CA GLY A 46 -15.36 -1.01 -4.11
C GLY A 46 -15.26 -0.39 -5.50
N HIS A 47 -16.24 0.45 -5.84
CA HIS A 47 -16.24 1.22 -7.07
C HIS A 47 -15.05 2.19 -7.18
N ALA A 48 -14.58 2.76 -6.07
CA ALA A 48 -13.37 3.58 -6.09
C ALA A 48 -12.14 2.77 -6.56
N GLY A 49 -11.98 1.54 -6.08
CA GLY A 49 -10.92 0.63 -6.50
C GLY A 49 -11.06 0.15 -7.95
N VAL A 50 -12.25 -0.33 -8.33
CA VAL A 50 -12.53 -0.78 -9.71
C VAL A 50 -12.35 0.36 -10.71
N GLY A 51 -12.73 1.59 -10.33
CA GLY A 51 -12.53 2.79 -11.13
C GLY A 51 -11.07 3.07 -11.47
N LEU A 52 -10.10 2.62 -10.65
CA LEU A 52 -8.67 2.77 -10.94
C LEU A 52 -8.25 2.03 -12.22
N LEU A 53 -8.82 0.84 -12.48
CA LEU A 53 -8.55 0.08 -13.70
C LEU A 53 -8.94 0.91 -14.92
N PHE A 54 -10.17 1.41 -14.93
CA PHE A 54 -10.68 2.20 -16.06
C PHE A 54 -9.99 3.55 -16.19
N ALA A 55 -9.60 4.17 -15.07
CA ALA A 55 -8.81 5.39 -15.09
C ALA A 55 -7.43 5.15 -15.74
N ALA A 56 -6.74 4.07 -15.36
CA ALA A 56 -5.45 3.70 -15.95
C ALA A 56 -5.56 3.40 -17.45
N LEU A 57 -6.56 2.62 -17.86
CA LEU A 57 -6.81 2.31 -19.27
C LEU A 57 -7.18 3.57 -20.07
N ALA A 58 -7.96 4.48 -19.48
CA ALA A 58 -8.41 5.71 -20.14
C ALA A 58 -7.27 6.64 -20.60
N HIS A 59 -6.09 6.55 -19.97
CA HIS A 59 -4.91 7.34 -20.34
C HIS A 59 -4.30 6.92 -21.68
N GLY A 60 -4.43 5.64 -22.05
CA GLY A 60 -4.08 5.14 -23.39
C GLY A 60 -5.27 5.10 -24.34
N GLU A 61 -6.46 4.79 -23.82
CA GLU A 61 -7.68 4.53 -24.58
C GLU A 61 -8.87 5.35 -24.03
N PRO A 62 -9.12 6.56 -24.55
CA PRO A 62 -10.11 7.49 -24.01
C PRO A 62 -11.54 6.96 -23.90
N ALA A 63 -11.88 5.86 -24.59
CA ALA A 63 -13.19 5.21 -24.49
C ALA A 63 -13.52 4.74 -23.06
N TYR A 64 -12.51 4.36 -22.26
CA TYR A 64 -12.71 3.93 -20.88
C TYR A 64 -13.01 5.08 -19.91
N ALA A 65 -12.77 6.34 -20.29
CA ALA A 65 -12.99 7.50 -19.41
C ALA A 65 -14.44 7.62 -18.93
N LYS A 66 -15.41 7.28 -19.79
CA LYS A 66 -16.84 7.28 -19.43
C LYS A 66 -17.15 6.21 -18.38
N ILE A 67 -16.49 5.05 -18.45
CA ILE A 67 -16.68 3.95 -17.49
C ILE A 67 -16.01 4.29 -16.15
N ALA A 68 -14.80 4.86 -16.18
CA ALA A 68 -14.16 5.39 -14.98
C ALA A 68 -15.05 6.41 -14.26
N HIS A 69 -15.63 7.35 -15.01
CA HIS A 69 -16.58 8.33 -14.48
C HIS A 69 -17.84 7.68 -13.88
N ALA A 70 -18.36 6.62 -14.50
CA ALA A 70 -19.53 5.90 -14.01
C ALA A 70 -19.27 5.21 -12.66
N HIS A 71 -18.11 4.56 -12.50
CA HIS A 71 -17.71 4.01 -11.20
C HIS A 71 -17.48 5.09 -10.14
N LEU A 72 -16.82 6.19 -10.49
CA LEU A 72 -16.66 7.33 -9.57
C LEU A 72 -18.01 7.89 -9.12
N SER A 73 -18.96 8.03 -10.05
CA SER A 73 -20.32 8.48 -9.75
C SER A 73 -21.04 7.50 -8.82
N ALA A 74 -20.91 6.19 -9.07
CA ALA A 74 -21.48 5.15 -8.22
C ALA A 74 -20.84 5.13 -6.81
N ALA A 75 -19.55 5.44 -6.70
CA ALA A 75 -18.86 5.56 -5.42
C ALA A 75 -19.42 6.70 -4.54
N VAL A 76 -19.95 7.77 -5.13
CA VAL A 76 -20.51 8.92 -4.41
C VAL A 76 -22.03 8.98 -4.36
N ALA A 77 -22.74 8.08 -5.04
CA ALA A 77 -24.21 8.08 -5.08
C ALA A 77 -24.88 7.82 -3.71
N GLY A 78 -24.14 7.24 -2.76
CA GLY A 78 -24.65 6.90 -1.42
C GLY A 78 -23.55 6.96 -0.36
N VAL A 79 -22.86 8.10 -0.26
CA VAL A 79 -21.74 8.34 0.67
C VAL A 79 -22.09 7.88 2.08
N ARG A 80 -21.29 6.95 2.61
CA ARG A 80 -21.25 6.54 4.02
C ARG A 80 -19.88 6.88 4.58
N ARG A 81 -19.83 7.18 5.88
CA ARG A 81 -18.57 7.35 6.60
C ARG A 81 -18.26 6.04 7.33
N PRO A 82 -17.24 5.28 6.92
CA PRO A 82 -16.82 4.09 7.66
C PRO A 82 -16.29 4.48 9.05
N LEU A 83 -16.23 3.51 9.96
CA LEU A 83 -15.72 3.73 11.32
C LEU A 83 -14.27 4.24 11.32
N ARG A 84 -13.47 3.76 10.37
CA ARG A 84 -12.10 4.24 10.10
C ARG A 84 -12.05 4.74 8.66
N GLU A 85 -11.97 6.05 8.50
CA GLU A 85 -11.69 6.71 7.22
C GLU A 85 -10.18 6.76 7.01
N GLY A 86 -9.74 6.61 5.77
CA GLY A 86 -8.32 6.64 5.38
C GLY A 86 -8.17 6.51 3.88
N LEU A 87 -6.95 6.30 3.40
CA LEU A 87 -6.71 6.21 1.95
C LEU A 87 -7.55 5.10 1.29
N TYR A 88 -7.78 3.98 1.97
CA TYR A 88 -8.50 2.83 1.41
C TYR A 88 -10.01 2.82 1.69
N ALA A 89 -10.53 3.74 2.49
CA ALA A 89 -11.92 3.75 2.89
C ALA A 89 -12.50 5.16 3.08
N GLY A 90 -13.65 5.42 2.48
CA GLY A 90 -14.40 6.66 2.64
C GLY A 90 -14.04 7.72 1.59
N LEU A 91 -14.13 8.99 1.96
CA LEU A 91 -13.92 10.10 1.02
C LEU A 91 -12.47 10.20 0.48
N PRO A 92 -11.40 9.92 1.24
CA PRO A 92 -10.05 9.96 0.70
C PRO A 92 -9.82 8.93 -0.42
N ALA A 93 -10.44 7.74 -0.34
CA ALA A 93 -10.40 6.73 -1.40
C ALA A 93 -11.03 7.25 -2.71
N VAL A 94 -12.17 7.95 -2.61
CA VAL A 94 -12.81 8.58 -3.77
C VAL A 94 -11.93 9.69 -4.35
N ALA A 95 -11.29 10.51 -3.49
CA ALA A 95 -10.40 11.56 -3.95
C ALA A 95 -9.20 10.99 -4.71
N PHE A 96 -8.62 9.89 -4.20
CA PHE A 96 -7.55 9.18 -4.87
C PHE A 96 -8.00 8.67 -6.25
N ALA A 97 -9.15 7.97 -6.33
CA ALA A 97 -9.67 7.44 -7.58
C ALA A 97 -10.00 8.56 -8.60
N ALA A 98 -10.62 9.65 -8.15
CA ALA A 98 -10.93 10.80 -9.00
C ALA A 98 -9.65 11.47 -9.54
N ARG A 99 -8.60 11.57 -8.73
CA ARG A 99 -7.32 12.15 -9.14
C ARG A 99 -6.59 11.26 -10.16
N THR A 100 -6.62 9.95 -9.98
CA THR A 100 -6.09 8.98 -10.95
C THR A 100 -6.81 9.06 -12.30
N ALA A 101 -8.11 9.40 -12.30
CA ALA A 101 -8.93 9.55 -13.50
C ALA A 101 -8.77 10.89 -14.23
N VAL A 102 -7.99 11.85 -13.71
CA VAL A 102 -7.72 13.12 -14.38
C VAL A 102 -6.84 12.88 -15.61
N GLY A 103 -7.43 12.99 -16.79
CA GLY A 103 -6.72 12.91 -18.07
C GLY A 103 -6.39 14.28 -18.67
N ARG A 104 -7.11 15.33 -18.27
CA ARG A 104 -6.90 16.71 -18.74
C ARG A 104 -6.90 17.72 -17.59
N PRO A 105 -6.14 18.83 -17.70
CA PRO A 105 -6.16 19.89 -16.71
C PRO A 105 -7.58 20.38 -16.40
N GLY A 106 -7.94 20.43 -15.12
CA GLY A 106 -9.24 20.93 -14.66
C GLY A 106 -10.35 19.87 -14.54
N GLU A 107 -10.16 18.66 -15.05
CA GLU A 107 -11.13 17.57 -14.82
C GLU A 107 -11.27 17.28 -13.32
N TYR A 108 -12.51 17.11 -12.86
CA TYR A 108 -12.87 16.91 -11.45
C TYR A 108 -12.41 18.00 -10.47
N ALA A 109 -11.93 19.16 -10.92
CA ALA A 109 -11.33 20.17 -10.03
C ALA A 109 -12.22 20.58 -8.85
N GLY A 110 -13.51 20.80 -9.08
CA GLY A 110 -14.46 21.14 -8.02
C GLY A 110 -14.67 20.00 -7.00
N LEU A 111 -14.73 18.75 -7.46
CA LEU A 111 -14.83 17.57 -6.61
C LEU A 111 -13.56 17.39 -5.78
N LEU A 112 -12.39 17.46 -6.44
CA LEU A 112 -11.10 17.26 -5.79
C LEU A 112 -10.85 18.32 -4.72
N SER A 113 -11.16 19.59 -4.98
CA SER A 113 -11.03 20.66 -3.97
C SER A 113 -11.80 20.34 -2.69
N GLN A 114 -13.04 19.84 -2.81
CA GLN A 114 -13.85 19.46 -1.65
C GLN A 114 -13.31 18.22 -0.92
N LEU A 115 -12.94 17.17 -1.66
CA LEU A 115 -12.46 15.93 -1.09
C LEU A 115 -11.07 16.08 -0.45
N ASP A 116 -10.18 16.87 -1.06
CA ASP A 116 -8.86 17.19 -0.52
C ASP A 116 -8.98 17.95 0.81
N ALA A 117 -9.92 18.90 0.90
CA ALA A 117 -10.19 19.60 2.16
C ALA A 117 -10.69 18.65 3.25
N GLN A 118 -11.52 17.64 2.91
CA GLN A 118 -11.95 16.63 3.87
C GLN A 118 -10.81 15.70 4.31
N ALA A 119 -9.95 15.27 3.38
CA ALA A 119 -8.77 14.47 3.70
C ALA A 119 -7.79 15.26 4.59
N ALA A 120 -7.65 16.56 4.35
CA ALA A 120 -6.82 17.43 5.16
C ALA A 120 -7.37 17.58 6.59
N LEU A 121 -8.69 17.75 6.75
CA LEU A 121 -9.32 17.80 8.08
C LEU A 121 -9.14 16.49 8.86
N LEU A 122 -9.26 15.35 8.18
CA LEU A 122 -9.02 14.04 8.79
C LEU A 122 -7.56 13.90 9.25
N ALA A 123 -6.61 14.28 8.40
CA ALA A 123 -5.18 14.22 8.73
C ALA A 123 -4.83 15.13 9.93
N ARG A 124 -5.34 16.37 9.97
CA ARG A 124 -5.13 17.28 11.11
C ARG A 124 -5.66 16.69 12.41
N ARG A 125 -6.87 16.10 12.37
CA ARG A 125 -7.46 15.44 13.55
C ARG A 125 -6.58 14.32 14.08
N LEU A 126 -6.11 13.41 13.20
CA LEU A 126 -5.24 12.31 13.62
C LEU A 126 -3.91 12.80 14.23
N VAL A 127 -3.33 13.88 13.66
CA VAL A 127 -2.12 14.50 14.23
C VAL A 127 -2.41 15.13 15.60
N GLU A 128 -3.54 15.82 15.76
CA GLU A 128 -3.97 16.45 17.01
C GLU A 128 -4.25 15.42 18.11
N GLU A 129 -4.91 14.31 17.77
CA GLU A 129 -5.22 13.21 18.69
C GLU A 129 -3.95 12.54 19.24
N ASP A 130 -2.91 12.40 18.43
CA ASP A 130 -1.65 11.76 18.82
C ASP A 130 -0.60 12.75 19.40
N ALA A 131 -0.85 14.06 19.31
CA ALA A 131 0.09 15.09 19.79
C ALA A 131 0.49 14.95 21.27
N PRO A 132 -0.41 14.63 22.23
CA PRO A 132 -0.02 14.41 23.62
C PRO A 132 0.98 13.26 23.80
N ARG A 133 0.81 12.16 23.05
CA ARG A 133 1.73 11.02 23.06
C ARG A 133 3.11 11.40 22.55
N VAL A 134 3.14 12.09 21.39
CA VAL A 134 4.39 12.57 20.76
C VAL A 134 5.15 13.52 21.69
N ALA A 135 4.44 14.36 22.45
CA ALA A 135 5.05 15.28 23.41
C ALA A 135 5.60 14.55 24.65
N ALA A 136 4.83 13.60 25.21
CA ALA A 136 5.21 12.87 26.42
C ALA A 136 6.38 11.90 26.19
N ARG A 137 6.44 11.23 25.03
CA ARG A 137 7.45 10.23 24.69
C ARG A 137 7.54 9.04 25.68
N THR A 138 6.42 8.66 26.27
CA THR A 138 6.32 7.56 27.26
C THR A 138 5.28 6.49 26.90
N ALA A 139 4.74 6.51 25.68
CA ALA A 139 3.71 5.59 25.23
C ALA A 139 3.92 5.18 23.77
N GLY A 140 3.55 3.94 23.46
CA GLY A 140 3.58 3.38 22.10
C GLY A 140 2.60 4.09 21.17
N ALA A 141 2.92 4.10 19.88
CA ALA A 141 2.09 4.67 18.83
C ALA A 141 0.87 3.77 18.54
N SER A 142 -0.22 4.37 18.08
CA SER A 142 -1.26 3.62 17.37
C SER A 142 -0.91 3.53 15.89
N MET A 143 -1.24 2.39 15.25
CA MET A 143 -1.05 2.21 13.80
C MET A 143 -1.76 3.27 12.98
N ALA A 144 -2.92 3.78 13.42
CA ALA A 144 -3.63 4.86 12.74
C ALA A 144 -2.79 6.17 12.65
N GLY A 145 -1.86 6.36 13.58
CA GLY A 145 -0.95 7.50 13.59
C GLY A 145 0.12 7.45 12.50
N TYR A 146 0.28 6.35 11.76
CA TYR A 146 1.36 6.25 10.78
C TYR A 146 1.12 5.32 9.61
N ASP A 147 0.15 4.42 9.63
CA ASP A 147 0.02 3.42 8.58
C ASP A 147 -0.46 3.96 7.22
N VAL A 148 -0.42 3.10 6.20
CA VAL A 148 -0.79 3.45 4.82
C VAL A 148 -2.28 3.27 4.56
N VAL A 149 -2.86 2.21 5.12
CA VAL A 149 -4.23 1.81 4.76
C VAL A 149 -5.28 2.76 5.34
N ALA A 150 -5.16 3.06 6.63
CA ALA A 150 -6.12 3.85 7.39
C ALA A 150 -5.51 5.06 8.11
N GLY A 151 -4.20 5.28 7.98
CA GLY A 151 -3.45 6.24 8.76
C GLY A 151 -2.80 7.36 7.96
N LEU A 152 -1.89 8.05 8.64
CA LEU A 152 -1.29 9.28 8.16
C LEU A 152 -0.38 9.12 6.93
N SER A 153 0.23 7.95 6.70
CA SER A 153 1.07 7.77 5.50
C SER A 153 0.24 7.70 4.22
N GLY A 154 -0.92 7.05 4.25
CA GLY A 154 -1.83 7.01 3.11
C GLY A 154 -2.44 8.38 2.81
N LEU A 155 -2.93 9.06 3.86
CA LEU A 155 -3.48 10.42 3.73
C LEU A 155 -2.40 11.42 3.28
N GLY A 156 -1.19 11.32 3.82
CA GLY A 156 -0.06 12.15 3.42
C GLY A 156 0.30 11.95 1.95
N ARG A 157 0.21 10.72 1.42
CA ARG A 157 0.46 10.46 -0.01
C ARG A 157 -0.59 11.10 -0.91
N LEU A 158 -1.85 11.10 -0.50
CA LEU A 158 -2.94 11.77 -1.22
C LEU A 158 -2.77 13.30 -1.16
N LEU A 159 -2.49 13.86 0.01
CA LEU A 159 -2.27 15.31 0.19
C LEU A 159 -1.03 15.82 -0.54
N LEU A 160 0.03 15.00 -0.61
CA LEU A 160 1.21 15.28 -1.43
C LEU A 160 0.82 15.44 -2.91
N ALA A 161 -0.08 14.58 -3.41
CA ALA A 161 -0.60 14.67 -4.78
C ALA A 161 -1.64 15.79 -4.99
N ALA A 162 -2.27 16.28 -3.93
CA ALA A 162 -3.16 17.44 -3.98
C ALA A 162 -2.40 18.74 -4.28
N GLY A 163 -1.10 18.77 -4.00
CA GLY A 163 -0.21 19.85 -4.42
C GLY A 163 -0.24 21.07 -3.47
N PRO A 164 0.11 22.26 -3.96
CA PRO A 164 0.39 23.43 -3.12
C PRO A 164 -0.76 23.88 -2.23
N GLU A 165 -2.02 23.67 -2.63
CA GLU A 165 -3.19 24.07 -1.85
C GLU A 165 -3.30 23.32 -0.51
N GLN A 166 -2.73 22.11 -0.42
CA GLN A 166 -2.71 21.31 0.81
C GLN A 166 -1.33 21.25 1.46
N ARG A 167 -0.39 22.09 1.03
CA ARG A 167 1.02 22.06 1.44
C ARG A 167 1.19 22.09 2.96
N ASP A 168 0.50 22.98 3.65
CA ASP A 168 0.59 23.12 5.11
C ASP A 168 0.16 21.83 5.83
N THR A 169 -0.89 21.17 5.34
CA THR A 169 -1.33 19.90 5.92
C THR A 169 -0.34 18.78 5.61
N THR A 170 0.19 18.73 4.38
CA THR A 170 1.22 17.77 4.01
C THR A 170 2.46 17.93 4.92
N GLU A 171 2.94 19.16 5.13
CA GLU A 171 4.07 19.43 6.03
C GLU A 171 3.75 19.08 7.49
N LEU A 172 2.53 19.33 7.97
CA LEU A 172 2.09 18.90 9.30
C LEU A 172 2.17 17.37 9.46
N VAL A 173 1.66 16.62 8.49
CA VAL A 173 1.72 15.15 8.48
C VAL A 173 3.15 14.65 8.46
N LEU A 174 4.00 15.19 7.58
CA LEU A 174 5.41 14.81 7.51
C LEU A 174 6.14 15.14 8.82
N GLY A 175 5.88 16.31 9.42
CA GLY A 175 6.44 16.69 10.70
C GLY A 175 6.02 15.76 11.84
N HIS A 176 4.77 15.30 11.84
CA HIS A 176 4.29 14.28 12.76
C HIS A 176 5.04 12.95 12.57
N LEU A 177 5.18 12.46 11.33
CA LEU A 177 5.90 11.22 11.03
C LEU A 177 7.40 11.32 11.36
N VAL A 178 8.02 12.50 11.22
CA VAL A 178 9.38 12.73 11.74
C VAL A 178 9.39 12.62 13.26
N ALA A 179 8.44 13.25 13.95
CA ALA A 179 8.37 13.23 15.40
C ALA A 179 8.14 11.81 15.96
N LEU A 180 7.42 10.96 15.23
CA LEU A 180 7.20 9.53 15.51
C LEU A 180 8.51 8.74 15.56
N THR A 181 9.53 9.10 14.77
CA THR A 181 10.82 8.37 14.75
C THR A 181 11.68 8.62 15.99
N ARG A 182 11.30 9.59 16.85
CA ARG A 182 12.04 9.88 18.07
C ARG A 182 11.81 8.75 19.08
N PRO A 183 12.86 8.26 19.76
CA PRO A 183 12.71 7.20 20.76
C PRO A 183 11.70 7.55 21.86
N VAL A 184 11.03 6.54 22.40
CA VAL A 184 10.12 6.64 23.54
C VAL A 184 10.62 5.77 24.69
N THR A 185 10.23 6.13 25.91
CA THR A 185 10.49 5.33 27.11
C THR A 185 9.39 4.28 27.26
N ALA A 186 9.74 3.01 27.16
CA ALA A 186 8.85 1.88 27.43
C ALA A 186 8.55 1.74 28.94
N PRO A 187 7.52 0.97 29.35
CA PRO A 187 7.13 0.82 30.76
C PRO A 187 8.22 0.27 31.69
N ASP A 188 9.19 -0.46 31.14
CA ASP A 188 10.36 -0.98 31.86
C ASP A 188 11.53 0.03 31.95
N GLY A 189 11.35 1.24 31.39
CA GLY A 189 12.35 2.31 31.35
C GLY A 189 13.29 2.26 30.14
N ALA A 190 13.21 1.23 29.30
CA ALA A 190 14.06 1.13 28.10
C ALA A 190 13.72 2.21 27.07
N GLN A 191 14.73 2.70 26.35
CA GLN A 191 14.52 3.54 25.18
C GLN A 191 14.29 2.65 23.96
N VAL A 192 13.15 2.80 23.31
CA VAL A 192 12.76 2.02 22.14
C VAL A 192 12.38 2.94 20.98
N PRO A 193 12.39 2.45 19.72
CA PRO A 193 11.89 3.22 18.60
C PRO A 193 10.46 3.76 18.83
N GLY A 194 10.19 4.99 18.39
CA GLY A 194 8.93 5.68 18.71
C GLY A 194 7.67 5.14 18.02
N TRP A 195 7.85 4.18 17.11
CA TRP A 195 6.79 3.42 16.45
C TRP A 195 6.53 2.05 17.09
N TRP A 196 7.05 1.81 18.29
CA TRP A 196 6.56 0.70 19.13
C TRP A 196 5.04 0.82 19.29
N THR A 197 4.31 -0.27 19.09
CA THR A 197 2.85 -0.30 19.20
C THR A 197 2.35 -1.51 19.97
N GLY A 198 1.25 -1.31 20.71
CA GLY A 198 0.47 -2.38 21.34
C GLY A 198 -0.76 -2.78 20.53
N ASP A 199 -1.02 -2.14 19.39
CA ASP A 199 -2.13 -2.51 18.52
C ASP A 199 -1.95 -3.95 18.00
N PRO A 200 -3.03 -4.70 17.73
CA PRO A 200 -2.92 -6.05 17.16
C PRO A 200 -2.47 -5.99 15.69
N ILE A 201 -1.69 -6.99 15.23
CA ILE A 201 -1.22 -7.06 13.82
C ILE A 201 -2.40 -7.15 12.85
N LEU A 202 -3.39 -7.98 13.21
CA LEU A 202 -4.64 -8.18 12.48
C LEU A 202 -5.80 -7.96 13.44
N TYR A 203 -6.88 -7.32 12.99
CA TYR A 203 -8.07 -7.13 13.82
C TYR A 203 -8.73 -8.45 14.25
N SER A 204 -8.52 -9.52 13.49
CA SER A 204 -8.99 -10.87 13.83
C SER A 204 -8.22 -11.51 14.98
N GLU A 205 -7.12 -10.90 15.42
CA GLU A 205 -6.23 -11.40 16.48
C GLU A 205 -6.17 -10.34 17.62
N PRO A 206 -7.27 -10.14 18.37
CA PRO A 206 -7.42 -9.01 19.29
C PRO A 206 -6.46 -9.05 20.48
N ASP A 207 -5.93 -10.23 20.82
CA ASP A 207 -4.98 -10.41 21.93
C ASP A 207 -3.59 -9.79 21.63
N GLY A 208 -3.30 -9.50 20.35
CA GLY A 208 -2.07 -8.85 19.92
C GLY A 208 -0.79 -9.63 20.27
N ILE A 209 0.33 -8.92 20.29
CA ILE A 209 1.63 -9.48 20.75
C ILE A 209 1.89 -9.00 22.18
N PRO A 210 2.13 -9.90 23.15
CA PRO A 210 2.53 -9.51 24.49
C PRO A 210 3.74 -8.56 24.50
N GLY A 211 3.63 -7.43 25.21
CA GLY A 211 4.68 -6.39 25.22
C GLY A 211 4.70 -5.50 23.98
N GLY A 212 3.82 -5.74 23.00
CA GLY A 212 3.76 -5.00 21.75
C GLY A 212 4.87 -5.37 20.78
N HIS A 213 4.91 -4.64 19.67
CA HIS A 213 5.80 -4.95 18.55
C HIS A 213 6.17 -3.69 17.76
N PHE A 214 7.12 -3.86 16.84
CA PHE A 214 7.46 -2.90 15.79
C PHE A 214 7.00 -3.48 14.47
N ASN A 215 5.99 -2.85 13.86
CA ASN A 215 5.42 -3.37 12.62
C ASN A 215 6.36 -3.07 11.43
N VAL A 216 6.72 -4.11 10.68
CA VAL A 216 7.68 -4.06 9.56
C VAL A 216 6.96 -4.23 8.21
N GLY A 217 5.64 -4.36 8.18
CA GLY A 217 4.88 -4.36 6.93
C GLY A 217 4.82 -2.97 6.30
N LEU A 218 4.87 -2.88 4.96
CA LEU A 218 4.71 -1.59 4.29
C LEU A 218 3.29 -1.03 4.48
N ALA A 219 2.27 -1.87 4.52
CA ALA A 219 0.88 -1.42 4.67
C ALA A 219 0.57 -0.85 6.06
N HIS A 220 1.14 -1.46 7.11
CA HIS A 220 0.77 -1.24 8.51
C HIS A 220 1.93 -0.82 9.43
N GLY A 221 3.12 -0.71 8.88
CA GLY A 221 4.38 -0.58 9.62
C GLY A 221 5.21 0.62 9.22
N ILE A 222 6.39 0.70 9.82
CA ILE A 222 7.32 1.81 9.65
C ILE A 222 7.87 2.00 8.20
N PRO A 223 7.89 0.99 7.30
CA PRO A 223 8.22 1.24 5.90
C PRO A 223 7.23 2.18 5.18
N GLY A 224 5.98 2.30 5.63
CA GLY A 224 5.01 3.26 5.09
C GLY A 224 5.47 4.71 5.27
N PRO A 225 5.71 5.16 6.52
CA PRO A 225 6.33 6.45 6.79
C PRO A 225 7.66 6.66 6.07
N LEU A 226 8.53 5.64 6.00
CA LEU A 226 9.79 5.71 5.25
C LEU A 226 9.56 6.08 3.78
N ALA A 227 8.65 5.36 3.11
CA ALA A 227 8.32 5.60 1.71
C ALA A 227 7.75 7.00 1.50
N LEU A 228 6.77 7.42 2.32
CA LEU A 228 6.17 8.75 2.19
C LEU A 228 7.19 9.87 2.42
N LEU A 229 8.01 9.79 3.48
CA LEU A 229 9.03 10.80 3.76
C LEU A 229 10.05 10.91 2.61
N SER A 230 10.41 9.78 1.99
CA SER A 230 11.35 9.72 0.87
C SER A 230 10.75 10.28 -0.43
N LEU A 231 9.48 9.96 -0.71
CA LEU A 231 8.74 10.49 -1.84
C LEU A 231 8.52 12.01 -1.71
N ALA A 232 8.14 12.49 -0.53
CA ALA A 232 8.00 13.91 -0.25
C ALA A 232 9.34 14.65 -0.43
N LEU A 233 10.45 14.08 0.06
CA LEU A 233 11.79 14.64 -0.10
C LEU A 233 12.17 14.79 -1.58
N THR A 234 11.89 13.75 -2.38
CA THR A 234 12.13 13.72 -3.82
C THR A 234 11.26 14.74 -4.56
N ALA A 235 10.01 14.94 -4.11
CA ALA A 235 9.09 15.96 -4.62
C ALA A 235 9.41 17.40 -4.15
N GLY A 236 10.49 17.61 -3.38
CA GLY A 236 10.87 18.92 -2.87
C GLY A 236 10.02 19.42 -1.68
N VAL A 237 9.25 18.52 -1.05
CA VAL A 237 8.48 18.80 0.17
C VAL A 237 9.31 18.41 1.38
N ARG A 238 9.81 19.43 2.09
CA ARG A 238 10.82 19.29 3.14
C ARG A 238 10.32 19.83 4.47
N VAL A 239 10.48 19.06 5.54
CA VAL A 239 10.26 19.48 6.93
C VAL A 239 11.51 19.25 7.79
N PRO A 240 11.69 19.97 8.91
CA PRO A 240 12.84 19.79 9.79
C PRO A 240 12.98 18.34 10.27
N GLY A 241 14.19 17.79 10.19
CA GLY A 241 14.51 16.43 10.67
C GLY A 241 14.12 15.28 9.72
N GLN A 242 13.52 15.57 8.55
CA GLN A 242 13.06 14.54 7.61
C GLN A 242 14.16 13.59 7.12
N GLU A 243 15.32 14.10 6.70
CA GLU A 243 16.42 13.24 6.26
C GLU A 243 16.94 12.35 7.39
N GLN A 244 17.04 12.88 8.61
CA GLN A 244 17.44 12.10 9.78
C GLN A 244 16.42 11.01 10.12
N ALA A 245 15.12 11.31 10.03
CA ALA A 245 14.06 10.33 10.24
C ALA A 245 14.13 9.18 9.22
N ILE A 246 14.36 9.50 7.94
CA ILE A 246 14.57 8.50 6.88
C ILE A 246 15.78 7.61 7.22
N ARG A 247 16.91 8.20 7.63
CA ARG A 247 18.11 7.44 8.01
C ARG A 247 17.84 6.51 9.20
N THR A 248 17.25 7.04 10.27
CA THR A 248 16.91 6.28 11.48
C THR A 248 16.07 5.03 11.15
N VAL A 249 15.05 5.18 10.31
CA VAL A 249 14.17 4.06 9.95
C VAL A 249 14.88 3.08 9.01
N ALA A 250 15.59 3.57 7.98
CA ALA A 250 16.30 2.72 7.03
C ALA A 250 17.38 1.87 7.71
N GLU A 251 18.19 2.49 8.58
CA GLU A 251 19.23 1.79 9.34
C GLU A 251 18.64 0.77 10.31
N TRP A 252 17.53 1.09 10.98
CA TRP A 252 16.83 0.14 11.84
C TRP A 252 16.31 -1.07 11.05
N LEU A 253 15.69 -0.85 9.88
CA LEU A 253 15.23 -1.94 9.02
C LEU A 253 16.40 -2.81 8.52
N LEU A 254 17.49 -2.21 8.06
CA LEU A 254 18.67 -2.94 7.60
C LEU A 254 19.29 -3.79 8.72
N ALA A 255 19.23 -3.32 9.97
CA ALA A 255 19.69 -4.04 11.16
C ALA A 255 18.71 -5.11 11.68
N ARG A 256 17.51 -5.25 11.10
CA ARG A 256 16.46 -6.20 11.52
C ARG A 256 16.06 -7.17 10.40
N ARG A 257 17.02 -7.51 9.53
CA ARG A 257 16.87 -8.61 8.57
C ARG A 257 16.79 -9.96 9.27
N SER A 258 16.22 -10.94 8.58
CA SER A 258 16.26 -12.34 8.99
C SER A 258 17.72 -12.83 9.18
N PRO A 259 17.98 -13.85 10.02
CA PRO A 259 19.35 -14.33 10.30
C PRO A 259 20.14 -14.78 9.07
N ASP A 260 19.47 -15.31 8.05
CA ASP A 260 20.05 -15.67 6.74
C ASP A 260 20.36 -14.44 5.86
N GLY A 261 19.98 -13.25 6.31
CA GLY A 261 20.16 -11.97 5.62
C GLY A 261 19.25 -11.77 4.42
N ALA A 262 18.35 -12.72 4.12
CA ALA A 262 17.62 -12.78 2.87
C ALA A 262 16.41 -11.83 2.83
N GLY A 263 15.78 -11.56 3.99
CA GLY A 263 14.52 -10.82 4.02
C GLY A 263 14.26 -10.08 5.33
N TRP A 264 13.00 -9.72 5.54
CA TRP A 264 12.52 -9.00 6.73
C TRP A 264 11.36 -9.72 7.39
N PRO A 265 11.33 -9.75 8.74
CA PRO A 265 10.17 -10.28 9.44
C PRO A 265 8.95 -9.39 9.19
N ASN A 266 7.75 -9.90 9.47
CA ASN A 266 6.54 -9.08 9.39
C ASN A 266 6.43 -8.09 10.57
N VAL A 267 6.97 -8.47 11.72
CA VAL A 267 7.06 -7.66 12.94
C VAL A 267 8.34 -7.97 13.70
N VAL A 268 8.81 -7.04 14.52
CA VAL A 268 9.83 -7.31 15.55
C VAL A 268 9.12 -7.25 16.91
N PRO A 269 8.98 -8.37 17.64
CA PRO A 269 8.45 -8.34 19.01
C PRO A 269 9.35 -7.54 19.95
N MET A 270 8.79 -6.96 21.01
CA MET A 270 9.57 -6.21 22.02
C MET A 270 10.76 -7.00 22.57
N GLU A 271 10.57 -8.28 22.87
CA GLU A 271 11.63 -9.17 23.37
C GLU A 271 12.81 -9.29 22.38
N ALA A 272 12.52 -9.38 21.08
CA ALA A 272 13.53 -9.44 20.04
C ALA A 272 14.27 -8.10 19.89
N GLU A 273 13.56 -6.96 20.02
CA GLU A 273 14.19 -5.64 20.00
C GLU A 273 15.14 -5.45 21.19
N SER A 274 14.72 -5.85 22.39
CA SER A 274 15.56 -5.81 23.59
C SER A 274 16.79 -6.72 23.48
N ALA A 275 16.62 -7.93 22.92
CA ALA A 275 17.74 -8.83 22.66
C ALA A 275 18.73 -8.23 21.66
N ALA A 276 18.25 -7.60 20.59
CA ALA A 276 19.10 -6.93 19.61
C ALA A 276 19.85 -5.73 20.21
N ALA A 277 19.18 -4.93 21.07
CA ALA A 277 19.81 -3.81 21.77
C ALA A 277 20.93 -4.27 22.74
N ALA A 278 20.82 -5.48 23.28
CA ALA A 278 21.86 -6.12 24.10
C ALA A 278 23.01 -6.78 23.28
N GLY A 279 23.02 -6.61 21.95
CA GLY A 279 24.01 -7.20 21.05
C GLY A 279 23.70 -8.63 20.60
N GLY A 280 22.51 -9.14 20.91
CA GLY A 280 22.02 -10.43 20.43
C GLY A 280 21.61 -10.39 18.95
N ARG A 281 21.39 -11.58 18.38
CA ARG A 281 20.84 -11.76 17.04
C ARG A 281 19.54 -12.57 17.16
N PRO A 282 18.38 -11.92 17.38
CA PRO A 282 17.12 -12.62 17.54
C PRO A 282 16.75 -13.41 16.28
N GLU A 283 16.07 -14.54 16.46
CA GLU A 283 15.52 -15.30 15.34
C GLU A 283 14.29 -14.57 14.80
N LEU A 284 14.50 -13.81 13.73
CA LEU A 284 13.46 -13.08 13.00
C LEU A 284 13.16 -13.84 11.70
N THR A 285 11.94 -14.31 11.54
CA THR A 285 11.51 -15.02 10.34
C THR A 285 10.43 -14.25 9.60
N GLU A 286 10.50 -14.31 8.27
CA GLU A 286 9.45 -13.79 7.40
C GLU A 286 8.33 -14.83 7.31
N ALA A 287 7.17 -14.51 7.87
CA ALA A 287 6.01 -15.42 7.85
C ALA A 287 5.12 -15.23 6.60
N ARG A 288 5.15 -14.03 6.02
CA ARG A 288 4.43 -13.66 4.80
C ARG A 288 5.30 -12.79 3.91
N THR A 289 5.20 -13.03 2.61
CA THR A 289 5.94 -12.31 1.58
C THR A 289 4.95 -11.64 0.64
N GLY A 290 4.93 -10.32 0.60
CA GLY A 290 4.00 -9.54 -0.20
C GLY A 290 4.30 -8.04 -0.17
N TRP A 291 3.40 -7.25 -0.74
CA TRP A 291 3.46 -5.81 -0.59
C TRP A 291 3.16 -5.40 0.85
N CYS A 292 2.08 -5.94 1.44
CA CYS A 292 1.61 -5.50 2.75
C CYS A 292 2.56 -5.86 3.89
N TYR A 293 3.16 -7.05 3.84
CA TYR A 293 4.10 -7.59 4.81
C TYR A 293 5.19 -8.41 4.10
N GLY A 294 6.43 -8.25 4.55
CA GLY A 294 7.56 -9.02 4.05
C GLY A 294 8.47 -8.25 3.09
N THR A 295 9.38 -9.00 2.48
CA THR A 295 10.54 -8.47 1.77
C THR A 295 10.21 -7.51 0.62
N PRO A 296 9.24 -7.79 -0.27
CA PRO A 296 8.98 -6.91 -1.41
C PRO A 296 8.61 -5.47 -1.01
N GLY A 297 7.67 -5.31 -0.07
CA GLY A 297 7.25 -3.99 0.41
C GLY A 297 8.38 -3.24 1.13
N VAL A 298 9.08 -3.92 2.03
CA VAL A 298 10.20 -3.32 2.79
C VAL A 298 11.34 -2.88 1.87
N ALA A 299 11.72 -3.75 0.92
CA ALA A 299 12.78 -3.46 -0.04
C ALA A 299 12.44 -2.25 -0.91
N ARG A 300 11.19 -2.12 -1.41
CA ARG A 300 10.81 -0.94 -2.19
C ARG A 300 10.87 0.34 -1.35
N ALA A 301 10.42 0.33 -0.11
CA ALA A 301 10.54 1.49 0.77
C ALA A 301 12.00 1.89 1.03
N LEU A 302 12.89 0.91 1.25
CA LEU A 302 14.32 1.12 1.38
C LEU A 302 14.96 1.66 0.10
N GLN A 303 14.56 1.17 -1.07
CA GLN A 303 15.02 1.71 -2.35
C GLN A 303 14.58 3.18 -2.52
N LEU A 304 13.32 3.52 -2.22
CA LEU A 304 12.85 4.91 -2.28
C LEU A 304 13.69 5.82 -1.37
N ALA A 305 13.99 5.37 -0.15
CA ALA A 305 14.87 6.08 0.78
C ALA A 305 16.31 6.21 0.25
N ALA A 306 16.84 5.12 -0.32
CA ALA A 306 18.17 5.08 -0.91
C ALA A 306 18.31 6.07 -2.07
N LEU A 307 17.30 6.15 -2.94
CA LEU A 307 17.27 7.09 -4.05
C LEU A 307 17.16 8.54 -3.55
N ALA A 308 16.27 8.80 -2.58
CA ALA A 308 16.06 10.13 -2.03
C ALA A 308 17.29 10.69 -1.29
N LEU A 309 18.03 9.84 -0.56
CA LEU A 309 19.24 10.21 0.18
C LEU A 309 20.56 9.92 -0.55
N LYS A 310 20.50 9.34 -1.76
CA LYS A 310 21.65 8.93 -2.57
C LYS A 310 22.57 7.93 -1.85
N GLU A 311 21.98 6.91 -1.23
CA GLU A 311 22.66 5.82 -0.51
C GLU A 311 22.74 4.55 -1.39
N PRO A 312 23.79 4.36 -2.22
CA PRO A 312 23.85 3.28 -3.19
C PRO A 312 23.88 1.89 -2.56
N GLU A 313 24.43 1.78 -1.35
CA GLU A 313 24.50 0.52 -0.60
C GLU A 313 23.11 0.00 -0.21
N TRP A 314 22.25 0.90 0.26
CA TRP A 314 20.88 0.56 0.65
C TRP A 314 20.07 0.12 -0.57
N ASN A 315 20.27 0.80 -1.72
CA ASN A 315 19.63 0.43 -2.97
C ASN A 315 20.04 -0.98 -3.42
N ARG A 316 21.34 -1.28 -3.40
CA ARG A 316 21.85 -2.61 -3.73
C ARG A 316 21.24 -3.68 -2.83
N GLN A 317 21.26 -3.47 -1.52
CA GLN A 317 20.69 -4.41 -0.56
C GLN A 317 19.19 -4.64 -0.74
N ALA A 318 18.43 -3.61 -1.12
CA ALA A 318 17.02 -3.73 -1.45
C ALA A 318 16.80 -4.56 -2.73
N ILE A 319 17.57 -4.29 -3.79
CA ILE A 319 17.51 -5.03 -5.06
C ILE A 319 17.90 -6.51 -4.84
N ASP A 320 18.98 -6.78 -4.12
CA ASP A 320 19.48 -8.13 -3.86
C ASP A 320 18.44 -8.98 -3.11
N ALA A 321 17.71 -8.37 -2.16
CA ALA A 321 16.65 -9.04 -1.42
C ALA A 321 15.47 -9.44 -2.32
N VAL A 322 15.01 -8.54 -3.19
CA VAL A 322 13.94 -8.85 -4.15
C VAL A 322 14.40 -9.86 -5.19
N ALA A 323 15.63 -9.76 -5.68
CA ALA A 323 16.21 -10.73 -6.60
C ALA A 323 16.33 -12.12 -5.96
N ALA A 324 16.61 -12.21 -4.66
CA ALA A 324 16.60 -13.47 -3.92
C ALA A 324 15.21 -14.11 -3.91
N VAL A 325 14.15 -13.32 -3.68
CA VAL A 325 12.76 -13.79 -3.75
C VAL A 325 12.42 -14.27 -5.16
N CYS A 326 12.89 -13.60 -6.21
CA CYS A 326 12.72 -14.07 -7.60
C CYS A 326 13.41 -15.43 -7.83
N ARG A 327 14.66 -15.61 -7.34
CA ARG A 327 15.45 -16.84 -7.53
C ARG A 327 14.91 -18.05 -6.77
N SER A 328 14.29 -17.87 -5.61
CA SER A 328 13.82 -18.98 -4.77
C SER A 328 12.61 -19.75 -5.35
N GLY A 329 12.06 -19.31 -6.48
CA GLY A 329 10.92 -19.95 -7.15
C GLY A 329 9.60 -19.41 -6.63
N THR A 330 8.87 -18.72 -7.49
CA THR A 330 7.67 -17.92 -7.18
C THR A 330 6.38 -18.73 -7.01
N ALA A 331 6.36 -20.02 -7.34
CA ALA A 331 5.12 -20.79 -7.47
C ALA A 331 4.36 -21.07 -6.15
N PRO A 332 5.00 -21.42 -5.01
CA PRO A 332 4.25 -21.68 -3.77
C PRO A 332 3.95 -20.40 -2.97
N ALA A 333 4.83 -19.39 -3.03
CA ALA A 333 4.73 -18.18 -2.20
C ALA A 333 3.76 -17.13 -2.77
N PHE A 334 3.55 -17.10 -4.09
CA PHE A 334 2.68 -16.14 -4.78
C PHE A 334 1.61 -16.81 -5.64
N GLY A 335 1.03 -17.92 -5.16
CA GLY A 335 -0.09 -18.57 -5.86
C GLY A 335 -1.37 -17.73 -5.91
N ASP A 336 -1.43 -16.67 -5.09
CA ASP A 336 -2.54 -15.71 -5.07
C ASP A 336 -2.31 -14.59 -6.12
N PRO A 337 -3.29 -14.25 -6.98
CA PRO A 337 -3.13 -13.23 -8.02
C PRO A 337 -3.23 -11.77 -7.52
N THR A 338 -3.41 -11.51 -6.23
CA THR A 338 -3.73 -10.17 -5.68
C THR A 338 -2.56 -9.19 -5.57
N LEU A 339 -2.88 -7.89 -5.40
CA LEU A 339 -1.89 -6.85 -5.16
C LEU A 339 -1.36 -6.84 -3.72
N CYS A 340 -2.22 -7.13 -2.75
CA CYS A 340 -1.90 -7.00 -1.33
C CYS A 340 -0.73 -7.92 -0.90
N HIS A 341 -0.84 -9.19 -1.25
CA HIS A 341 0.06 -10.26 -0.80
C HIS A 341 0.25 -11.34 -1.87
N GLY A 342 -0.04 -11.02 -3.12
CA GLY A 342 0.02 -11.94 -4.25
C GLY A 342 1.00 -11.53 -5.34
N LEU A 343 0.96 -12.29 -6.43
CA LEU A 343 1.85 -12.17 -7.58
C LEU A 343 1.73 -10.83 -8.29
N ALA A 344 0.53 -10.23 -8.35
CA ALA A 344 0.34 -8.92 -8.97
C ALA A 344 1.11 -7.82 -8.23
N GLY A 345 1.08 -7.84 -6.89
CA GLY A 345 1.82 -6.90 -6.05
C GLY A 345 3.32 -7.07 -6.23
N PHE A 346 3.78 -8.32 -6.22
CA PHE A 346 5.19 -8.64 -6.43
C PHE A 346 5.68 -8.23 -7.83
N ALA A 347 4.96 -8.59 -8.89
CA ALA A 347 5.28 -8.20 -10.26
C ALA A 347 5.35 -6.67 -10.45
N THR A 348 4.43 -5.94 -9.81
CA THR A 348 4.41 -4.48 -9.81
C THR A 348 5.69 -3.92 -9.16
N ILE A 349 6.07 -4.42 -7.99
CA ILE A 349 7.29 -3.99 -7.29
C ILE A 349 8.52 -4.30 -8.14
N VAL A 350 8.68 -5.53 -8.64
CA VAL A 350 9.82 -5.94 -9.47
C VAL A 350 9.93 -5.05 -10.71
N SER A 351 8.81 -4.79 -11.41
CA SER A 351 8.77 -3.92 -12.60
C SER A 351 9.17 -2.48 -12.29
N LEU A 352 8.74 -1.92 -11.17
CA LEU A 352 9.14 -0.57 -10.75
C LEU A 352 10.63 -0.52 -10.38
N MET A 353 11.09 -1.46 -9.55
CA MET A 353 12.49 -1.51 -9.13
C MET A 353 13.45 -1.77 -10.30
N ALA A 354 13.02 -2.55 -11.30
CA ALA A 354 13.81 -2.86 -12.50
C ALA A 354 14.10 -1.62 -13.37
N ARG A 355 13.26 -0.58 -13.29
CA ARG A 355 13.43 0.67 -14.05
C ARG A 355 14.31 1.69 -13.34
N GLU A 356 14.63 1.45 -12.06
CA GLU A 356 15.47 2.33 -11.25
C GLU A 356 16.97 1.96 -11.39
N PRO A 357 17.89 2.88 -11.01
CA PRO A 357 19.31 2.60 -11.03
C PRO A 357 19.68 1.30 -10.30
N GLY A 358 20.44 0.43 -10.96
CA GLY A 358 20.87 -0.87 -10.43
C GLY A 358 19.87 -2.02 -10.62
N GLY A 359 18.66 -1.75 -11.12
CA GLY A 359 17.58 -2.75 -11.24
C GLY A 359 17.70 -3.75 -12.41
N SER A 360 18.80 -3.76 -13.17
CA SER A 360 18.91 -4.57 -14.40
C SER A 360 18.76 -6.08 -14.17
N GLU A 361 19.17 -6.59 -13.00
CA GLU A 361 18.96 -8.01 -12.65
C GLU A 361 17.46 -8.33 -12.50
N LEU A 362 16.67 -7.41 -11.93
CA LEU A 362 15.23 -7.58 -11.75
C LEU A 362 14.48 -7.58 -13.08
N ALA A 363 14.98 -6.85 -14.08
CA ALA A 363 14.39 -6.79 -15.42
C ALA A 363 14.26 -8.17 -16.08
N LEU A 364 15.13 -9.13 -15.71
CA LEU A 364 15.11 -10.49 -16.24
C LEU A 364 13.86 -11.28 -15.80
N TYR A 365 13.24 -10.92 -14.68
CA TYR A 365 12.09 -11.63 -14.11
C TYR A 365 10.74 -11.02 -14.51
N VAL A 366 10.74 -9.80 -15.03
CA VAL A 366 9.50 -9.03 -15.27
C VAL A 366 8.55 -9.76 -16.23
N THR A 367 9.06 -10.33 -17.33
CA THR A 367 8.25 -11.07 -18.31
C THR A 367 7.67 -12.34 -17.71
N GLU A 368 8.49 -13.15 -17.02
CA GLU A 368 8.05 -14.41 -16.41
C GLU A 368 6.96 -14.18 -15.35
N LEU A 369 7.09 -13.11 -14.55
CA LEU A 369 6.09 -12.73 -13.56
C LEU A 369 4.76 -12.31 -14.20
N ALA A 370 4.80 -11.59 -15.32
CA ALA A 370 3.60 -11.22 -16.07
C ALA A 370 2.92 -12.45 -16.70
N GLU A 371 3.70 -13.35 -17.29
CA GLU A 371 3.19 -14.62 -17.84
C GLU A 371 2.57 -15.50 -16.75
N SER A 372 3.21 -15.58 -15.59
CA SER A 372 2.70 -16.31 -14.43
C SER A 372 1.38 -15.71 -13.93
N LEU A 373 1.28 -14.37 -13.85
CA LEU A 373 0.05 -13.70 -13.45
C LEU A 373 -1.07 -13.91 -14.46
N ALA A 374 -0.76 -13.88 -15.76
CA ALA A 374 -1.72 -14.18 -16.82
C ALA A 374 -2.19 -15.64 -16.75
N ALA A 375 -1.31 -16.58 -16.40
CA ALA A 375 -1.64 -18.00 -16.26
C ALA A 375 -2.60 -18.30 -15.08
N LEU A 376 -2.68 -17.41 -14.08
CA LEU A 376 -3.65 -17.51 -12.98
C LEU A 376 -5.07 -17.09 -13.39
N ALA A 377 -5.24 -16.50 -14.58
CA ALA A 377 -6.55 -16.11 -15.10
C ALA A 377 -7.33 -17.32 -15.60
N ASP A 378 -8.60 -17.41 -15.23
CA ASP A 378 -9.53 -18.45 -15.67
C ASP A 378 -10.81 -17.80 -16.19
N PRO A 379 -11.02 -17.73 -17.52
CA PRO A 379 -12.20 -17.12 -18.13
C PRO A 379 -13.53 -17.73 -17.68
N SER A 380 -13.55 -18.94 -17.11
CA SER A 380 -14.79 -19.52 -16.56
C SER A 380 -15.23 -18.86 -15.24
N ARG A 381 -14.33 -18.17 -14.54
CA ARG A 381 -14.60 -17.49 -13.27
C ARG A 381 -15.17 -16.10 -13.51
N PRO A 382 -16.05 -15.58 -12.64
CA PRO A 382 -16.70 -14.27 -12.84
C PRO A 382 -15.75 -13.12 -13.17
N PHE A 383 -14.58 -13.06 -12.54
CA PHE A 383 -13.60 -11.97 -12.72
C PHE A 383 -12.20 -12.45 -13.11
N LEU A 384 -12.08 -13.60 -13.77
CA LEU A 384 -10.83 -14.21 -14.26
C LEU A 384 -9.87 -14.64 -13.14
N TRP A 385 -9.39 -13.71 -12.33
CA TRP A 385 -8.52 -13.94 -11.18
C TRP A 385 -9.36 -14.12 -9.91
N ALA A 386 -9.15 -15.22 -9.19
CA ALA A 386 -9.75 -15.44 -7.88
C ALA A 386 -8.66 -15.44 -6.81
N ALA A 387 -8.91 -14.73 -5.72
CA ALA A 387 -7.99 -14.68 -4.58
C ALA A 387 -8.14 -15.95 -3.73
N ALA A 388 -7.09 -16.31 -3.00
CA ALA A 388 -7.17 -17.37 -2.01
C ALA A 388 -8.13 -16.95 -0.88
N GLU A 389 -8.88 -17.91 -0.35
CA GLU A 389 -9.74 -17.65 0.80
C GLU A 389 -8.89 -17.50 2.08
N PRO A 390 -8.98 -16.36 2.80
CA PRO A 390 -8.30 -16.18 4.07
C PRO A 390 -8.61 -17.30 5.08
N GLY A 391 -7.57 -18.04 5.52
CA GLY A 391 -7.70 -19.11 6.50
C GLY A 391 -8.36 -20.40 5.99
N GLY A 392 -8.65 -20.49 4.69
CA GLY A 392 -9.26 -21.63 4.03
C GLY A 392 -8.39 -22.19 2.89
N SER A 393 -8.91 -23.21 2.20
CA SER A 393 -8.33 -23.76 0.96
C SER A 393 -9.15 -23.40 -0.28
N GLY A 394 -10.23 -22.63 -0.11
CA GLY A 394 -11.09 -22.16 -1.19
C GLY A 394 -10.53 -20.95 -1.93
N VAL A 395 -11.35 -20.42 -2.84
CA VAL A 395 -11.08 -19.17 -3.55
C VAL A 395 -12.28 -18.25 -3.43
N VAL A 396 -12.01 -16.94 -3.46
CA VAL A 396 -13.04 -15.90 -3.46
C VAL A 396 -12.93 -15.02 -4.71
N HIS A 397 -14.08 -14.66 -5.28
CA HIS A 397 -14.14 -13.85 -6.50
C HIS A 397 -14.37 -12.39 -6.16
N ARG A 398 -13.29 -11.63 -6.06
CA ARG A 398 -13.34 -10.19 -5.75
C ARG A 398 -13.04 -9.36 -7.00
N PRO A 399 -13.86 -8.36 -7.35
CA PRO A 399 -13.61 -7.49 -8.50
C PRO A 399 -12.60 -6.38 -8.19
N GLY A 400 -12.31 -6.15 -6.91
CA GLY A 400 -11.60 -4.98 -6.40
C GLY A 400 -10.14 -4.80 -6.83
N PHE A 401 -9.56 -3.73 -6.32
CA PHE A 401 -8.17 -3.34 -6.52
C PHE A 401 -7.21 -4.16 -5.65
N LEU A 402 -7.36 -4.16 -4.32
CA LEU A 402 -6.29 -4.62 -3.43
C LEU A 402 -6.20 -6.16 -3.35
N ASP A 403 -7.35 -6.81 -3.14
CA ASP A 403 -7.50 -8.26 -3.03
C ASP A 403 -8.32 -8.85 -4.20
N GLY A 404 -8.39 -8.14 -5.33
CA GLY A 404 -9.29 -8.50 -6.44
C GLY A 404 -8.69 -8.41 -7.84
N ALA A 405 -9.53 -8.77 -8.79
CA ALA A 405 -9.18 -8.90 -10.20
C ALA A 405 -8.78 -7.58 -10.87
N ALA A 406 -9.35 -6.43 -10.47
CA ALA A 406 -8.95 -5.15 -11.04
C ALA A 406 -7.49 -4.83 -10.72
N GLY A 407 -7.00 -5.21 -9.54
CA GLY A 407 -5.57 -5.11 -9.19
C GLY A 407 -4.67 -6.00 -10.04
N ALA A 408 -5.08 -7.25 -10.24
CA ALA A 408 -4.36 -8.19 -11.10
C ALA A 408 -4.25 -7.68 -12.54
N ALA A 409 -5.36 -7.16 -13.09
CA ALA A 409 -5.37 -6.56 -14.43
C ALA A 409 -4.52 -5.28 -14.51
N LEU A 410 -4.57 -4.41 -13.50
CA LEU A 410 -3.72 -3.21 -13.43
C LEU A 410 -2.24 -3.56 -13.41
N ALA A 411 -1.84 -4.54 -12.59
CA ALA A 411 -0.46 -5.03 -12.55
C ALA A 411 -0.04 -5.58 -13.91
N LEU A 412 -0.83 -6.52 -14.47
CA LEU A 412 -0.55 -7.12 -15.78
C LEU A 412 -0.40 -6.05 -16.86
N HIS A 413 -1.36 -5.13 -16.97
CA HIS A 413 -1.31 -4.01 -17.92
C HIS A 413 -0.06 -3.16 -17.73
N SER A 414 0.26 -2.76 -16.49
CA SER A 414 1.42 -1.88 -16.21
C SER A 414 2.77 -2.52 -16.54
N VAL A 415 2.84 -3.85 -16.45
CA VAL A 415 4.03 -4.63 -16.75
C VAL A 415 4.17 -4.84 -18.26
N THR A 416 3.08 -5.17 -18.96
CA THR A 416 3.10 -5.41 -20.41
C THR A 416 3.08 -4.14 -21.25
N THR A 417 2.65 -3.01 -20.68
CA THR A 417 2.61 -1.70 -21.34
C THR A 417 3.44 -0.64 -20.58
N PRO A 418 4.77 -0.83 -20.44
CA PRO A 418 5.60 0.00 -19.58
C PRO A 418 5.65 1.49 -19.95
N HIS A 419 5.25 1.84 -21.18
CA HIS A 419 5.23 3.20 -21.71
C HIS A 419 3.84 3.85 -21.70
N ALA A 420 2.81 3.17 -21.17
CA ALA A 420 1.47 3.73 -21.08
C ALA A 420 1.48 4.99 -20.19
N PRO A 421 0.75 6.07 -20.55
CA PRO A 421 0.71 7.26 -19.73
C PRO A 421 0.03 6.95 -18.38
N HIS A 422 0.61 7.47 -17.29
CA HIS A 422 0.15 7.18 -15.93
C HIS A 422 -0.85 8.18 -15.35
N GLY A 423 -1.15 9.26 -16.09
CA GLY A 423 -1.98 10.37 -15.61
C GLY A 423 -1.30 11.22 -14.53
N ALA A 424 -2.09 12.04 -13.84
CA ALA A 424 -1.60 12.94 -12.80
C ALA A 424 -1.17 12.22 -11.51
N LEU A 425 -1.82 11.11 -11.17
CA LEU A 425 -1.49 10.27 -10.03
C LEU A 425 -1.58 8.79 -10.45
N PRO A 426 -0.46 8.05 -10.55
CA PRO A 426 -0.47 6.62 -10.85
C PRO A 426 -1.19 5.82 -9.75
N TRP A 427 -1.87 4.73 -10.12
CA TRP A 427 -2.53 3.85 -9.14
C TRP A 427 -1.55 3.21 -8.15
N GLN A 428 -0.30 2.98 -8.55
CA GLN A 428 0.77 2.45 -7.70
C GLN A 428 1.06 3.37 -6.49
N ALA A 429 0.68 4.64 -6.56
CA ALA A 429 0.76 5.57 -5.45
C ALA A 429 -0.11 5.15 -4.25
N ALA A 430 -1.20 4.40 -4.47
CA ALA A 430 -2.04 3.87 -3.38
C ALA A 430 -1.25 2.89 -2.49
N LEU A 431 -0.22 2.27 -3.07
CA LEU A 431 0.64 1.28 -2.45
C LEU A 431 1.95 1.91 -1.93
N LEU A 432 2.10 3.24 -1.97
CA LEU A 432 3.35 3.96 -1.66
C LEU A 432 4.57 3.48 -2.46
N LEU A 433 4.37 3.02 -3.69
CA LEU A 433 5.48 2.51 -4.52
C LEU A 433 6.11 3.58 -5.40
N CYS A 434 5.45 4.73 -5.59
CA CYS A 434 5.93 5.88 -6.39
C CYS A 434 5.20 7.19 -6.05
#